data_AF-A0A7Y9EGS4-F1
#
_entry.id   AF-A0A7Y9EGS4-F1
#
_cell.length_a   1.000
_cell.length_b   1.000
_cell.length_c   1.000
_cell.angle_alpha   90.00
_cell.angle_beta   90.00
_cell.angle_gamma   90.00
#
_symmetry.space_group_name_H-M   'P 1'
#
loop_
_entity.id
_entity.type
_entity.pdbx_description
1 polymer ?
#
loop_
_entity_poly.entity_id
_entity_poly.type
_entity_poly.pdbx_seq_one_letter_code
_entity_poly.pdbx_strand_id
1 'polypeptide(L)'
;MKILQTATMLAALISTGLMAGLFTGFAYAVMPGLNRSSDRTLIEAMQGINKAILNPAFMLPFMGSIPLIALAVFLAWRGHGRPAMPWLIAALALYLIAFMVTTGVNVPLNDQLAKAGDPQHIDHLATVRDQFENKWVIGNTVRALLHTAAFACLAWALVVFGAHRLNEGSGTTGSAVPSTHNNGAATIPAAPHHPRPVHHGAHHTLHR
;
A
#
# COMPACT_ATOMS: atom_id res chain seq x y z
N MET A 1 -4.48 -13.82 11.44
CA MET A 1 -5.31 -14.55 10.44
C MET A 1 -5.06 -13.96 9.05
N LYS A 2 -4.55 -14.74 8.08
CA LYS A 2 -4.18 -14.25 6.73
C LYS A 2 -5.37 -13.66 5.94
N ILE A 3 -6.56 -14.25 6.13
CA ILE A 3 -7.82 -13.79 5.50
C ILE A 3 -8.19 -12.40 6.01
N LEU A 4 -8.16 -12.18 7.33
CA LEU A 4 -8.48 -10.88 7.93
C LEU A 4 -7.52 -9.78 7.42
N GLN A 5 -6.20 -10.05 7.37
CA GLN A 5 -5.23 -9.10 6.79
C GLN A 5 -5.62 -8.71 5.36
N THR A 6 -5.94 -9.71 4.53
CA THR A 6 -6.30 -9.49 3.12
C THR A 6 -7.58 -8.66 3.01
N ALA A 7 -8.61 -9.02 3.77
CA ALA A 7 -9.88 -8.30 3.78
C ALA A 7 -9.72 -6.84 4.23
N THR A 8 -8.95 -6.60 5.30
CA THR A 8 -8.65 -5.23 5.76
C THR A 8 -7.88 -4.42 4.72
N MET A 9 -6.86 -5.01 4.09
CA MET A 9 -6.09 -4.32 3.04
C MET A 9 -6.95 -4.00 1.81
N LEU A 10 -7.85 -4.90 1.41
CA LEU A 10 -8.80 -4.65 0.31
C LEU A 10 -9.78 -3.53 0.66
N ALA A 11 -10.36 -3.55 1.86
CA ALA A 11 -11.25 -2.49 2.32
C ALA A 11 -10.53 -1.13 2.38
N ALA A 12 -9.30 -1.09 2.89
CA ALA A 12 -8.46 0.09 2.90
C ALA A 12 -8.14 0.59 1.48
N LEU A 13 -7.82 -0.32 0.55
CA LEU A 13 -7.53 0.00 -0.83
C LEU A 13 -8.75 0.62 -1.53
N ILE A 14 -9.91 0.01 -1.41
CA ILE A 14 -11.15 0.47 -2.06
C ILE A 14 -11.54 1.85 -1.51
N SER A 15 -11.58 2.02 -0.19
CA SER A 15 -11.92 3.30 0.43
C SER A 15 -10.94 4.41 0.07
N THR A 16 -9.62 4.13 0.09
CA THR A 16 -8.60 5.09 -0.35
C THR A 16 -8.69 5.40 -1.84
N GLY A 17 -9.01 4.41 -2.68
CA GLY A 17 -9.20 4.56 -4.12
C GLY A 17 -10.38 5.47 -4.46
N LEU A 18 -11.49 5.37 -3.72
CA LEU A 18 -12.62 6.30 -3.85
C LEU A 18 -12.20 7.74 -3.54
N MET A 19 -11.36 7.95 -2.52
CA MET A 19 -10.85 9.28 -2.18
C MET A 19 -9.84 9.81 -3.20
N ALA A 20 -8.92 8.97 -3.68
CA ALA A 20 -8.00 9.33 -4.75
C ALA A 20 -8.78 9.75 -6.01
N GLY A 21 -9.76 8.96 -6.44
CA GLY A 21 -10.62 9.27 -7.59
C GLY A 21 -11.42 10.56 -7.41
N LEU A 22 -12.00 10.79 -6.24
CA LEU A 22 -12.74 12.02 -5.96
C LEU A 22 -11.84 13.26 -6.08
N PHE A 23 -10.70 13.29 -5.41
CA PHE A 23 -9.84 14.49 -5.40
C PHE A 23 -9.15 14.72 -6.75
N THR A 24 -8.74 13.66 -7.45
CA THR A 24 -8.20 13.77 -8.81
C THR A 24 -9.25 14.28 -9.80
N GLY A 25 -10.49 13.76 -9.73
CA GLY A 25 -11.61 14.26 -10.52
C GLY A 25 -11.86 15.76 -10.33
N PHE A 26 -11.77 16.24 -9.08
CA PHE A 26 -11.84 17.68 -8.81
C PHE A 26 -10.66 18.45 -9.41
N ALA A 27 -9.45 17.89 -9.35
CA ALA A 27 -8.23 18.55 -9.81
C ALA A 27 -8.18 18.71 -11.34
N TYR A 28 -8.49 17.66 -12.11
CA TYR A 28 -8.33 17.68 -13.56
C TYR A 28 -9.62 17.97 -14.36
N ALA A 29 -10.80 17.87 -13.74
CA ALA A 29 -12.08 18.05 -14.45
C ALA A 29 -12.96 19.12 -13.81
N VAL A 30 -13.38 18.94 -12.55
CA VAL A 30 -14.41 19.81 -11.94
C VAL A 30 -13.92 21.25 -11.83
N MET A 31 -12.78 21.48 -11.16
CA MET A 31 -12.27 22.85 -10.98
C MET A 31 -11.83 23.50 -12.30
N PRO A 32 -11.11 22.81 -13.22
CA PRO A 32 -10.84 23.37 -14.54
C PRO A 32 -12.10 23.72 -15.34
N GLY A 33 -13.19 22.95 -15.18
CA GLY A 33 -14.49 23.25 -15.78
C GLY A 33 -15.14 24.50 -15.17
N LEU A 34 -15.18 24.57 -13.84
CA LEU A 34 -15.70 25.74 -13.12
C LEU A 34 -14.87 27.00 -13.36
N ASN A 35 -13.56 26.86 -13.55
CA ASN A 35 -12.68 27.99 -13.84
C ASN A 35 -13.11 28.74 -15.13
N ARG A 36 -13.67 28.01 -16.11
CA ARG A 36 -14.19 28.56 -17.37
C ARG A 36 -15.57 29.22 -17.23
N SER A 37 -16.17 29.20 -16.04
CA SER A 37 -17.47 29.78 -15.75
C SER A 37 -17.34 31.17 -15.10
N SER A 38 -18.47 31.85 -14.94
CA SER A 38 -18.53 33.12 -14.21
C SER A 38 -18.20 32.94 -12.73
N ASP A 39 -17.76 34.02 -12.07
CA ASP A 39 -17.46 34.00 -10.63
C ASP A 39 -18.67 33.58 -9.79
N ARG A 40 -19.87 34.04 -10.16
CA ARG A 40 -21.13 33.63 -9.53
C ARG A 40 -21.32 32.12 -9.62
N THR A 41 -21.17 31.56 -10.82
CA THR A 41 -21.36 30.12 -11.07
C THR A 41 -20.39 29.28 -10.26
N LEU A 42 -19.11 29.66 -10.21
CA LEU A 42 -18.12 28.95 -9.41
C LEU A 42 -18.46 28.99 -7.92
N ILE A 43 -18.76 30.18 -7.38
CA ILE A 43 -19.04 30.36 -5.95
C ILE A 43 -20.30 29.58 -5.56
N GLU A 44 -21.38 29.71 -6.33
CA GLU A 44 -22.64 29.01 -6.10
C GLU A 44 -22.47 27.49 -6.16
N ALA A 45 -21.79 26.99 -7.19
CA ALA A 45 -21.52 25.56 -7.34
C ALA A 45 -20.68 25.04 -6.17
N MET A 46 -19.60 25.74 -5.80
CA MET A 46 -18.72 25.31 -4.72
C MET A 46 -19.40 25.38 -3.35
N GLN A 47 -20.21 26.40 -3.06
CA GLN A 47 -21.02 26.43 -1.84
C GLN A 47 -22.01 25.25 -1.79
N GLY A 48 -22.67 24.94 -2.91
CA GLY A 48 -23.58 23.79 -3.02
C GLY A 48 -22.87 22.46 -2.80
N ILE A 49 -21.75 22.24 -3.50
CA ILE A 49 -20.90 21.04 -3.36
C ILE A 49 -20.40 20.88 -1.93
N ASN A 50 -19.92 21.95 -1.29
CA ASN A 50 -19.40 21.92 0.08
C ASN A 50 -20.46 21.53 1.11
N LYS A 51 -21.73 21.88 0.87
CA LYS A 51 -22.85 21.42 1.70
C LYS A 51 -23.19 19.96 1.39
N ALA A 52 -23.28 19.61 0.11
CA ALA A 52 -23.70 18.28 -0.33
C ALA A 52 -22.68 17.18 0.04
N ILE A 53 -21.38 17.49 0.08
CA ILE A 53 -20.32 16.51 0.36
C ILE A 53 -20.33 16.01 1.81
N LEU A 54 -20.95 16.74 2.74
CA LEU A 54 -21.08 16.33 4.14
C LEU A 54 -22.22 15.32 4.31
N ASN A 55 -22.04 14.13 3.73
CA ASN A 55 -22.99 13.03 3.78
C ASN A 55 -22.29 11.70 4.10
N PRO A 56 -23.03 10.66 4.54
CA PRO A 56 -22.45 9.37 4.91
C PRO A 56 -21.65 8.67 3.80
N ALA A 57 -22.04 8.84 2.52
CA ALA A 57 -21.35 8.20 1.41
C ALA A 57 -19.94 8.74 1.18
N PHE A 58 -19.69 10.01 1.54
CA PHE A 58 -18.34 10.58 1.59
C PHE A 58 -17.63 10.30 2.93
N MET A 59 -18.33 10.52 4.05
CA MET A 59 -17.74 10.38 5.39
C MET A 59 -17.22 8.96 5.66
N LEU A 60 -17.93 7.93 5.22
CA LEU A 60 -17.57 6.54 5.48
C LEU A 60 -16.22 6.15 4.87
N PRO A 61 -15.95 6.30 3.56
CA PRO A 61 -14.64 6.03 3.00
C PRO A 61 -13.59 7.05 3.46
N PHE A 62 -13.94 8.33 3.62
CA PHE A 62 -12.97 9.36 4.00
C PHE A 62 -12.41 9.16 5.41
N MET A 63 -13.28 8.95 6.41
CA MET A 63 -12.87 8.71 7.79
C MET A 63 -12.49 7.24 8.03
N GLY A 64 -13.17 6.30 7.38
CA GLY A 64 -12.96 4.87 7.57
C GLY A 64 -11.63 4.35 7.03
N SER A 65 -11.02 5.02 6.04
CA SER A 65 -9.72 4.61 5.50
C SER A 65 -8.62 4.61 6.57
N ILE A 66 -8.59 5.61 7.47
CA ILE A 66 -7.54 5.74 8.50
C ILE A 66 -7.49 4.50 9.43
N PRO A 67 -8.58 4.12 10.14
CA PRO A 67 -8.56 2.94 11.00
C PRO A 67 -8.36 1.64 10.21
N LEU A 68 -8.82 1.55 8.96
CA LEU A 68 -8.58 0.37 8.11
C LEU A 68 -7.08 0.21 7.78
N ILE A 69 -6.41 1.28 7.37
CA ILE A 69 -4.96 1.24 7.09
C ILE A 69 -4.19 0.97 8.38
N ALA A 70 -4.55 1.62 9.49
CA ALA A 70 -3.91 1.39 10.79
C ALA A 70 -4.07 -0.06 11.26
N LEU A 71 -5.25 -0.65 11.10
CA LEU A 71 -5.50 -2.06 11.40
C LEU A 71 -4.67 -2.96 10.48
N ALA A 72 -4.53 -2.65 9.20
CA ALA A 72 -3.67 -3.39 8.28
C ALA A 72 -2.19 -3.36 8.72
N VAL A 73 -1.69 -2.21 9.16
CA VAL A 73 -0.33 -2.07 9.74
C VAL A 73 -0.19 -2.95 10.99
N PHE A 74 -1.15 -2.88 11.92
CA PHE A 74 -1.13 -3.64 13.16
C PHE A 74 -1.14 -5.16 12.93
N LEU A 75 -2.02 -5.62 12.04
CA LEU A 75 -2.12 -7.04 11.69
C LEU A 75 -0.86 -7.53 10.94
N ALA A 76 -0.24 -6.68 10.11
CA ALA A 76 1.02 -6.99 9.45
C ALA A 76 2.18 -7.13 10.45
N TRP A 77 2.21 -6.29 11.47
CA TRP A 77 3.20 -6.32 12.56
C TRP A 77 3.09 -7.58 13.43
N ARG A 78 1.86 -7.97 13.79
CA ARG A 78 1.61 -9.18 14.62
C ARG A 78 1.70 -10.50 13.86
N GLY A 79 1.66 -10.46 12.52
CA GLY A 79 1.56 -11.65 11.67
C GLY A 79 2.73 -11.84 10.72
N HIS A 80 2.41 -12.51 9.60
CA HIS A 80 3.35 -12.81 8.51
C HIS A 80 3.36 -11.71 7.43
N GLY A 81 2.86 -10.50 7.76
CA GLY A 81 2.72 -9.38 6.82
C GLY A 81 3.91 -8.43 6.80
N ARG A 82 5.01 -8.77 7.48
CA ARG A 82 6.20 -7.90 7.64
C ARG A 82 6.72 -7.30 6.32
N PRO A 83 6.81 -8.03 5.19
CA PRO A 83 7.28 -7.44 3.93
C PRO A 83 6.40 -6.32 3.37
N ALA A 84 5.09 -6.35 3.67
CA ALA A 84 4.14 -5.31 3.22
C ALA A 84 4.12 -4.09 4.16
N MET A 85 4.67 -4.21 5.37
CA MET A 85 4.56 -3.22 6.43
C MET A 85 5.11 -1.82 6.08
N PRO A 86 6.27 -1.66 5.40
CA PRO A 86 6.76 -0.34 5.02
C PRO A 86 5.78 0.42 4.12
N TRP A 87 5.15 -0.28 3.18
CA TRP A 87 4.16 0.28 2.26
C TRP A 87 2.85 0.66 2.95
N LEU A 88 2.41 -0.15 3.92
CA LEU A 88 1.23 0.15 4.74
C LEU A 88 1.47 1.39 5.62
N ILE A 89 2.66 1.53 6.21
CA ILE A 89 3.03 2.71 7.00
C ILE A 89 3.10 3.95 6.11
N ALA A 90 3.73 3.85 4.94
CA ALA A 90 3.78 4.95 3.97
C ALA A 90 2.37 5.38 3.55
N ALA A 91 1.48 4.43 3.24
CA ALA A 91 0.08 4.72 2.92
C ALA A 91 -0.63 5.46 4.06
N LEU A 92 -0.46 5.01 5.30
CA LEU A 92 -1.07 5.67 6.46
C LEU A 92 -0.57 7.10 6.63
N ALA A 93 0.75 7.31 6.55
CA ALA A 93 1.35 8.63 6.68
C ALA A 93 0.87 9.58 5.58
N LEU A 94 0.89 9.14 4.32
CA LEU A 94 0.40 9.92 3.19
C LEU A 94 -1.08 10.30 3.34
N TYR A 95 -1.91 9.34 3.77
CA TYR A 95 -3.34 9.59 4.01
C TYR A 95 -3.55 10.62 5.12
N LEU A 96 -2.81 10.50 6.24
CA LEU A 96 -2.90 11.45 7.35
C LEU A 96 -2.43 12.84 6.95
N ILE A 97 -1.37 12.98 6.15
CA ILE A 97 -0.94 14.28 5.62
C ILE A 97 -2.03 14.88 4.73
N ALA A 98 -2.65 14.10 3.86
CA ALA A 98 -3.77 14.58 3.03
C ALA A 98 -4.98 14.99 3.88
N PHE A 99 -5.25 14.26 4.96
CA PHE A 99 -6.29 14.62 5.92
C PHE A 99 -5.98 15.96 6.61
N MET A 100 -4.74 16.19 7.02
CA MET A 100 -4.33 17.49 7.59
C MET A 100 -4.45 18.65 6.58
N VAL A 101 -4.14 18.43 5.31
CA VAL A 101 -4.40 19.44 4.25
C VAL A 101 -5.90 19.72 4.14
N THR A 102 -6.73 18.68 4.22
CA THR A 102 -8.19 18.81 4.19
C THR A 102 -8.69 19.70 5.33
N THR A 103 -8.33 19.37 6.57
CA THR A 103 -8.83 20.07 7.76
C THR A 103 -8.16 21.43 8.00
N GLY A 104 -6.90 21.60 7.59
CA GLY A 104 -6.11 22.81 7.80
C GLY A 104 -6.20 23.84 6.66
N VAL A 105 -6.57 23.43 5.45
CA VAL A 105 -6.59 24.31 4.27
C VAL A 105 -7.97 24.33 3.61
N ASN A 106 -8.43 23.19 3.09
CA ASN A 106 -9.64 23.16 2.27
C ASN A 106 -10.91 23.43 3.06
N VAL A 107 -11.07 22.85 4.26
CA VAL A 107 -12.24 23.11 5.13
C VAL A 107 -12.32 24.59 5.54
N PRO A 108 -11.25 25.24 6.05
CA PRO A 108 -11.28 26.67 6.35
C PRO A 108 -11.61 27.55 5.14
N LEU A 109 -11.14 27.21 3.94
CA LEU A 109 -11.50 27.92 2.71
C LEU A 109 -12.97 27.73 2.35
N ASN A 110 -13.51 26.52 2.53
CA ASN A 110 -14.92 26.23 2.33
C ASN A 110 -15.81 27.03 3.30
N ASP A 111 -15.41 27.13 4.57
CA ASP A 111 -16.13 27.90 5.58
C ASP A 111 -16.08 29.40 5.29
N GLN A 112 -14.95 29.92 4.81
CA GLN A 112 -14.83 31.30 4.34
C GLN A 112 -15.76 31.57 3.14
N LEU A 113 -15.77 30.66 2.17
CA LEU A 113 -16.65 30.76 1.00
C LEU A 113 -18.14 30.74 1.41
N ALA A 114 -18.51 29.91 2.38
CA ALA A 114 -19.87 29.86 2.91
C ALA A 114 -20.24 31.16 3.65
N LYS A 115 -19.30 31.75 4.40
CA LYS A 115 -19.49 33.03 5.12
C LYS A 115 -19.63 34.24 4.21
N ALA A 116 -19.20 34.14 2.94
CA ALA A 116 -19.40 35.21 1.96
C ALA A 116 -20.89 35.48 1.65
N GLY A 117 -21.80 34.56 2.01
CA GLY A 117 -23.24 34.75 1.88
C GLY A 117 -23.81 34.26 0.56
N ASP A 118 -25.03 34.68 0.26
CA ASP A 118 -25.76 34.32 -0.96
C ASP A 118 -25.11 34.98 -2.19
N PRO A 119 -24.63 34.21 -3.19
CA PRO A 119 -24.02 34.74 -4.41
C PRO A 119 -24.88 35.72 -5.21
N GLN A 120 -26.20 35.73 -5.01
CA GLN A 120 -27.10 36.71 -5.62
C GLN A 120 -26.91 38.13 -5.07
N HIS A 121 -26.46 38.24 -3.82
CA HIS A 121 -26.36 39.47 -3.03
C HIS A 121 -24.91 39.90 -2.75
N ILE A 122 -23.93 39.27 -3.38
CA ILE A 122 -22.51 39.63 -3.24
C ILE A 122 -22.12 40.66 -4.31
N ASP A 123 -21.74 41.86 -3.87
CA ASP A 123 -21.31 42.95 -4.76
C ASP A 123 -19.93 42.73 -5.40
N HIS A 124 -19.05 41.96 -4.75
CA HIS A 124 -17.64 41.77 -5.15
C HIS A 124 -17.26 40.29 -5.35
N LEU A 125 -17.98 39.59 -6.21
CA LEU A 125 -17.77 38.15 -6.49
C LEU A 125 -16.34 37.81 -6.93
N ALA A 126 -15.72 38.64 -7.77
CA ALA A 126 -14.35 38.44 -8.24
C ALA A 126 -13.34 38.37 -7.07
N THR A 127 -13.48 39.25 -6.07
CA THR A 127 -12.62 39.25 -4.88
C THR A 127 -12.82 38.00 -4.02
N VAL A 128 -14.06 37.54 -3.86
CA VAL A 128 -14.36 36.29 -3.15
C VAL A 128 -13.73 35.09 -3.86
N ARG A 129 -13.84 35.04 -5.19
CA ARG A 129 -13.22 33.99 -6.01
C ARG A 129 -11.70 34.00 -5.90
N ASP A 130 -11.06 35.15 -6.05
CA ASP A 130 -9.59 35.28 -5.98
C ASP A 130 -9.01 34.81 -4.65
N GLN A 131 -9.73 35.04 -3.55
CA GLN A 131 -9.32 34.61 -2.21
C GLN A 131 -9.47 33.09 -2.00
N PHE A 132 -10.34 32.45 -2.78
CA PHE A 132 -10.73 31.05 -2.62
C PHE A 132 -10.05 30.12 -3.64
N GLU A 133 -10.28 30.34 -4.94
CA GLU A 133 -10.13 29.32 -5.98
C GLU A 133 -8.70 28.78 -6.04
N ASN A 134 -7.71 29.65 -6.19
CA ASN A 134 -6.34 29.21 -6.46
C ASN A 134 -5.75 28.44 -5.25
N LYS A 135 -6.00 28.92 -4.03
CA LYS A 135 -5.57 28.25 -2.80
C LYS A 135 -6.28 26.91 -2.63
N TRP A 136 -7.58 26.86 -2.93
CA TRP A 136 -8.38 25.65 -2.82
C TRP A 136 -7.92 24.59 -3.82
N VAL A 137 -7.66 24.98 -5.08
CA VAL A 137 -7.17 24.11 -6.15
C VAL A 137 -5.79 23.55 -5.83
N ILE A 138 -4.87 24.36 -5.31
CA ILE A 138 -3.55 23.90 -4.87
C ILE A 138 -3.70 22.86 -3.75
N GLY A 139 -4.50 23.17 -2.72
CA GLY A 139 -4.77 22.24 -1.62
C GLY A 139 -5.40 20.92 -2.10
N ASN A 140 -6.37 21.00 -3.03
CA ASN A 140 -6.99 19.81 -3.62
C ASN A 140 -6.02 18.99 -4.47
N THR A 141 -5.16 19.64 -5.26
CA THR A 141 -4.13 18.95 -6.04
C THR A 141 -3.17 18.18 -5.13
N VAL A 142 -2.72 18.79 -4.03
CA VAL A 142 -1.88 18.10 -3.03
C VAL A 142 -2.61 16.89 -2.45
N ARG A 143 -3.89 17.03 -2.07
CA ARG A 143 -4.71 15.91 -1.58
C ARG A 143 -4.85 14.80 -2.61
N ALA A 144 -5.08 15.15 -3.87
CA ALA A 144 -5.18 14.21 -4.98
C ALA A 144 -3.89 13.39 -5.14
N LEU A 145 -2.74 14.05 -5.14
CA LEU A 145 -1.44 13.38 -5.24
C LEU A 145 -1.17 12.46 -4.04
N LEU A 146 -1.40 12.95 -2.82
CA LEU A 146 -1.16 12.18 -1.60
C LEU A 146 -2.08 10.95 -1.50
N HIS A 147 -3.37 11.08 -1.78
CA HIS A 147 -4.30 9.94 -1.78
C HIS A 147 -3.99 8.96 -2.91
N THR A 148 -3.57 9.43 -4.08
CA THR A 148 -3.15 8.56 -5.19
C THR A 148 -1.89 7.78 -4.84
N ALA A 149 -0.91 8.43 -4.20
CA ALA A 149 0.30 7.77 -3.71
C ALA A 149 -0.03 6.75 -2.60
N ALA A 150 -0.91 7.10 -1.66
CA ALA A 150 -1.38 6.17 -0.61
C ALA A 150 -2.08 4.95 -1.22
N PHE A 151 -2.94 5.17 -2.23
CA PHE A 151 -3.59 4.09 -2.99
C PHE A 151 -2.56 3.18 -3.68
N ALA A 152 -1.55 3.76 -4.34
CA ALA A 152 -0.47 2.99 -4.97
C ALA A 152 0.32 2.17 -3.95
N CYS A 153 0.64 2.74 -2.78
CA CYS A 153 1.29 2.02 -1.68
C CYS A 153 0.43 0.84 -1.17
N LEU A 154 -0.89 1.01 -1.03
CA LEU A 154 -1.80 -0.07 -0.63
C LEU A 154 -1.89 -1.17 -1.69
N ALA A 155 -1.96 -0.79 -2.97
CA ALA A 155 -1.99 -1.74 -4.07
C ALA A 155 -0.70 -2.57 -4.10
N TRP A 156 0.45 -1.91 -3.95
CA TRP A 156 1.74 -2.58 -3.90
C TRP A 156 1.90 -3.45 -2.64
N ALA A 157 1.42 -3.00 -1.49
CA ALA A 157 1.39 -3.80 -0.26
C ALA A 157 0.61 -5.11 -0.47
N LEU A 158 -0.53 -5.08 -1.18
CA LEU A 158 -1.30 -6.28 -1.54
C LEU A 158 -0.53 -7.24 -2.44
N VAL A 159 0.21 -6.71 -3.43
CA VAL A 159 1.08 -7.53 -4.32
C VAL A 159 2.18 -8.21 -3.51
N VAL A 160 2.91 -7.45 -2.70
CA VAL A 160 4.00 -7.97 -1.84
C VAL A 160 3.49 -9.02 -0.85
N PHE A 161 2.36 -8.73 -0.19
CA PHE A 161 1.75 -9.67 0.74
C PHE A 161 1.25 -10.94 0.03
N GLY A 162 0.70 -10.81 -1.18
CA GLY A 162 0.29 -11.95 -2.01
C GLY A 162 1.44 -12.86 -2.39
N ALA A 163 2.53 -12.29 -2.91
CA ALA A 163 3.73 -13.05 -3.29
C ALA A 163 4.34 -13.79 -2.10
N HIS A 164 4.44 -13.14 -0.94
CA HIS A 164 4.98 -13.77 0.27
C HIS A 164 4.15 -14.98 0.72
N ARG A 165 2.80 -14.89 0.62
CA ARG A 165 1.91 -16.01 0.98
C ARG A 165 2.10 -17.24 0.11
N LEU A 166 2.41 -17.08 -1.18
CA LEU A 166 2.63 -18.19 -2.12
C LEU A 166 3.98 -18.87 -1.86
N ASN A 167 5.01 -18.09 -1.52
CA ASN A 167 6.34 -18.61 -1.21
C ASN A 167 6.37 -19.41 0.11
N GLU A 168 5.59 -19.00 1.12
CA GLU A 168 5.43 -19.80 2.35
C GLU A 168 4.74 -21.15 2.12
N GLY A 169 3.83 -21.25 1.14
CA GLY A 169 3.08 -22.48 0.85
C GLY A 169 3.85 -23.51 0.02
N SER A 170 4.85 -23.08 -0.76
CA SER A 170 5.69 -23.95 -1.59
C SER A 170 6.87 -24.56 -0.83
N GLY A 171 7.34 -23.90 0.24
CA GLY A 171 8.44 -24.40 1.07
C GLY A 171 8.10 -25.64 1.93
N THR A 172 6.81 -25.91 2.17
CA THR A 172 6.37 -27.04 3.01
C THR A 172 6.15 -28.35 2.25
N THR A 173 6.08 -28.33 0.92
CA THR A 173 5.81 -29.53 0.08
C THR A 173 7.08 -30.16 -0.52
N GLY A 174 8.25 -29.54 -0.38
CA GLY A 174 9.49 -29.99 -1.03
C GLY A 174 10.45 -30.86 -0.20
N SER A 175 10.16 -31.17 1.07
CA SER A 175 11.14 -31.77 2.00
C SER A 175 10.79 -33.18 2.52
N ALA A 176 10.09 -33.99 1.73
CA ALA A 176 9.86 -35.41 2.05
C ALA A 176 10.50 -36.32 0.99
N VAL A 177 11.82 -36.34 0.94
CA VAL A 177 12.57 -37.49 0.38
C VAL A 177 12.84 -38.42 1.57
N PRO A 178 12.22 -39.61 1.67
CA PRO A 178 12.53 -40.55 2.73
C PRO A 178 13.94 -41.10 2.49
N SER A 179 14.88 -40.78 3.37
CA SER A 179 16.19 -41.43 3.41
C SER A 179 16.01 -42.88 3.90
N THR A 180 15.97 -43.83 2.98
CA THR A 180 16.03 -45.26 3.30
C THR A 180 17.47 -45.62 3.71
N HIS A 181 17.78 -45.51 5.00
CA HIS A 181 18.97 -46.14 5.57
C HIS A 181 18.64 -47.61 5.91
N ASN A 182 19.04 -48.49 5.00
CA ASN A 182 18.96 -49.94 5.14
C ASN A 182 20.14 -50.44 5.99
N ASN A 183 19.91 -50.72 7.27
CA ASN A 183 20.84 -51.46 8.13
C ASN A 183 20.69 -52.96 7.88
N GLY A 184 21.44 -53.48 6.91
CA GLY A 184 21.62 -54.92 6.69
C GLY A 184 23.01 -55.35 7.13
N ALA A 185 23.14 -55.81 8.37
CA ALA A 185 24.28 -56.62 8.79
C ALA A 185 24.21 -57.97 8.06
N ALA A 186 25.18 -58.26 7.20
CA ALA A 186 25.33 -59.56 6.55
C ALA A 186 26.77 -60.06 6.73
N THR A 187 26.83 -61.24 7.32
CA THR A 187 27.99 -62.03 7.75
C THR A 187 28.87 -62.48 6.59
N ILE A 188 30.18 -62.53 6.82
CA ILE A 188 31.26 -62.99 5.94
C ILE A 188 31.14 -64.50 5.61
N PRO A 189 31.60 -64.95 4.43
CA PRO A 189 32.40 -66.19 4.37
C PRO A 189 33.79 -65.97 3.77
N ALA A 190 34.75 -66.73 4.32
CA ALA A 190 36.18 -66.68 4.13
C ALA A 190 36.67 -67.06 2.72
N ALA A 191 37.77 -66.45 2.29
CA ALA A 191 38.53 -66.81 1.09
C ALA A 191 39.66 -67.80 1.41
N PRO A 192 39.98 -68.77 0.53
CA PRO A 192 41.06 -69.73 0.75
C PRO A 192 42.45 -69.12 0.46
N HIS A 193 43.39 -69.38 1.38
CA HIS A 193 44.79 -68.98 1.27
C HIS A 193 45.57 -69.85 0.29
N HIS A 194 46.12 -69.25 -0.77
CA HIS A 194 47.19 -69.83 -1.60
C HIS A 194 48.58 -69.58 -0.94
N PRO A 195 49.52 -70.55 -1.02
CA PRO A 195 50.88 -70.38 -0.49
C PRO A 195 51.76 -69.51 -1.40
N ARG A 196 52.58 -68.65 -0.77
CA ARG A 196 53.54 -67.72 -1.39
C ARG A 196 54.78 -68.44 -1.93
N PRO A 197 55.36 -67.99 -3.07
CA PRO A 197 56.75 -68.26 -3.40
C PRO A 197 57.70 -67.20 -2.81
N VAL A 198 58.87 -67.66 -2.42
CA VAL A 198 60.03 -66.90 -1.92
C VAL A 198 60.97 -66.60 -3.10
N HIS A 199 61.44 -65.36 -3.24
CA HIS A 199 62.70 -65.01 -3.94
C HIS A 199 63.14 -63.63 -3.41
N HIS A 200 64.14 -63.54 -2.51
CA HIS A 200 65.59 -63.43 -2.76
C HIS A 200 66.02 -62.29 -3.70
N GLY A 201 66.57 -61.24 -3.09
CA GLY A 201 67.89 -60.73 -3.46
C GLY A 201 67.98 -59.44 -4.28
N ALA A 202 68.63 -58.46 -3.64
CA ALA A 202 69.80 -57.73 -4.15
C ALA A 202 69.67 -56.42 -4.96
N HIS A 203 70.32 -55.37 -4.41
CA HIS A 203 71.14 -54.34 -5.08
C HIS A 203 70.40 -53.30 -5.97
N HIS A 204 70.75 -52.01 -6.08
CA HIS A 204 71.93 -51.21 -5.75
C HIS A 204 71.60 -49.68 -5.93
N THR A 205 72.20 -48.79 -5.12
CA THR A 205 72.72 -47.40 -5.41
C THR A 205 71.88 -46.34 -6.18
N LEU A 206 71.59 -45.16 -5.61
CA LEU A 206 72.37 -43.89 -5.59
C LEU A 206 72.43 -43.13 -6.95
N HIS A 207 71.79 -41.95 -7.05
CA HIS A 207 72.45 -40.63 -7.21
C HIS A 207 71.47 -39.48 -7.55
N ARG A 208 71.67 -38.37 -6.82
CA ARG A 208 71.42 -36.93 -7.10
C ARG A 208 70.03 -36.46 -7.52
#